data_AF-A0A957AUL1-F1
#
_entry.id   AF-A0A957AUL1-F1
#
_cell.length_a   1.000
_cell.length_b   1.000
_cell.length_c   1.000
_cell.angle_alpha   90.00
_cell.angle_beta   90.00
_cell.angle_gamma   90.00
#
_symmetry.space_group_name_H-M   'P 1'
#
loop_
_entity.id
_entity.type
_entity.pdbx_description
1 polymer ?
#
loop_
_entity_poly.entity_id
_entity_poly.type
_entity_poly.pdbx_seq_one_letter_code
_entity_poly.pdbx_strand_id
1 'polypeptide(L)'
;MGDIYCAKCGEPWDAYGVNDGDMSRQEAARFKRGEGCPACGFGTFCPNCGGVGRVDTNCDTCFGSGRVYVRTTDKRPSWEFGYIPNVRRIDYDPFRETEGFQNDFEGWVYQGVALCPDCLHVDSERGCVCPACNGSGKLEMGEEEETAVWEKAVWSAMEESDEEPIGILARYAKQKGLGNV
;
A
#
# COMPACT_ATOMS: atom_id res chain seq x y z
N MET A 1 -14.74 19.01 24.18
CA MET A 1 -14.23 17.81 23.50
C MET A 1 -14.18 18.13 22.04
N GLY A 2 -13.04 17.87 21.39
CA GLY A 2 -12.86 18.09 19.96
C GLY A 2 -12.70 16.75 19.24
N ASP A 3 -12.91 16.76 17.93
CA ASP A 3 -12.76 15.58 17.08
C ASP A 3 -11.29 15.14 17.01
N ILE A 4 -11.07 13.83 16.91
CA ILE A 4 -9.77 13.21 16.65
C ILE A 4 -9.76 12.78 15.19
N TYR A 5 -8.74 13.21 14.44
CA TYR A 5 -8.63 12.89 13.03
C TYR A 5 -7.81 11.61 12.82
N CYS A 6 -8.28 10.74 11.93
CA CYS A 6 -7.55 9.54 11.54
C CYS A 6 -6.22 9.91 10.87
N ALA A 7 -5.10 9.39 11.37
CA ALA A 7 -3.77 9.63 10.79
C ALA A 7 -3.59 9.09 9.35
N LYS A 8 -4.50 8.22 8.87
CA LYS A 8 -4.42 7.58 7.56
C LYS A 8 -5.33 8.22 6.51
N CYS A 9 -6.62 8.32 6.79
CA CYS A 9 -7.59 8.84 5.83
C CYS A 9 -8.04 10.28 6.14
N GLY A 10 -7.65 10.85 7.27
CA GLY A 10 -8.06 12.20 7.69
C GLY A 10 -9.52 12.31 8.13
N GLU A 11 -10.27 11.21 8.24
CA GLU A 11 -11.66 11.28 8.71
C GLU A 11 -11.73 11.73 10.18
N PRO A 12 -12.67 12.63 10.53
CA PRO A 12 -12.91 13.04 11.90
C PRO A 12 -13.68 11.96 12.67
N TRP A 13 -13.28 11.72 13.92
CA TRP A 13 -13.96 10.83 14.85
C TRP A 13 -14.23 11.54 16.17
N ASP A 14 -15.43 11.37 16.72
CA ASP A 14 -15.75 11.91 18.05
C ASP A 14 -14.88 11.21 19.10
N ALA A 15 -14.15 12.01 19.89
CA ALA A 15 -13.32 11.50 20.98
C ALA A 15 -14.12 10.67 22.00
N TYR A 16 -15.41 10.97 22.19
CA TYR A 16 -16.26 10.14 23.03
C TYR A 16 -16.58 8.80 22.37
N GLY A 17 -16.99 8.81 21.10
CA GLY A 17 -17.26 7.61 20.31
C GLY A 17 -16.07 6.65 20.20
N VAL A 18 -14.85 7.18 20.05
CA VAL A 18 -13.62 6.37 20.04
C VAL A 18 -13.40 5.61 21.35
N ASN A 19 -13.79 6.19 22.49
CA ASN A 19 -13.57 5.57 23.80
C ASN A 19 -14.76 4.71 24.28
N ASP A 20 -16.00 5.05 23.88
CA ASP A 20 -17.22 4.49 24.47
C ASP A 20 -18.37 4.27 23.46
N GLY A 21 -18.10 3.79 22.24
CA GLY A 21 -19.19 3.28 21.40
C GLY A 21 -18.83 2.84 19.99
N ASP A 22 -18.22 3.72 19.21
CA ASP A 22 -18.08 3.55 17.76
C ASP A 22 -16.97 2.58 17.35
N MET A 23 -16.10 2.23 18.30
CA MET A 23 -15.00 1.29 18.10
C MET A 23 -14.97 0.27 19.23
N SER A 24 -14.65 -0.99 18.89
CA SER A 24 -14.22 -1.94 19.90
C SER A 24 -12.92 -1.46 20.58
N ARG A 25 -12.63 -1.95 21.79
CA ARG A 25 -11.37 -1.59 22.50
C ARG A 25 -10.11 -1.86 21.67
N GLN A 26 -10.12 -2.91 20.85
CA GLN A 26 -9.01 -3.24 19.96
C GLN A 26 -8.89 -2.23 18.83
N GLU A 27 -9.99 -1.85 18.20
CA GLU A 27 -10.04 -0.84 17.13
C GLU A 27 -9.64 0.55 17.65
N ALA A 28 -10.14 0.94 18.82
CA ALA A 28 -9.76 2.19 19.48
C ALA A 28 -8.25 2.24 19.77
N ALA A 29 -7.67 1.12 20.24
CA ALA A 29 -6.23 1.03 20.47
C ALA A 29 -5.43 1.16 19.16
N ARG A 30 -5.86 0.51 18.07
CA ARG A 30 -5.24 0.65 16.74
C ARG A 30 -5.34 2.08 16.21
N PHE A 31 -6.50 2.71 16.37
CA PHE A 31 -6.74 4.10 15.97
C PHE A 31 -5.84 5.08 16.73
N LYS A 32 -5.74 4.95 18.05
CA LYS A 32 -4.85 5.78 18.89
C LYS A 32 -3.38 5.61 18.54
N ARG A 33 -2.97 4.41 18.12
CA ARG A 33 -1.62 4.14 17.58
C ARG A 33 -1.39 4.68 16.16
N GLY A 34 -2.38 5.32 15.53
CA GLY A 34 -2.26 5.85 14.18
C GLY A 34 -2.30 4.79 13.07
N GLU A 35 -2.72 3.56 13.36
CA GLU A 35 -2.83 2.50 12.36
C GLU A 35 -3.96 2.75 11.34
N GLY A 36 -4.89 3.64 11.67
CA GLY A 36 -6.03 4.02 10.85
C GLY A 36 -7.35 3.84 11.59
N CYS A 37 -8.48 4.07 10.93
CA CYS A 37 -9.82 3.92 11.49
C CYS A 37 -10.55 2.72 10.85
N PRO A 38 -11.68 2.26 11.43
CA PRO A 38 -12.53 1.24 10.81
C PRO A 38 -12.96 1.59 9.39
N ALA A 39 -13.23 2.87 9.11
CA ALA A 39 -13.69 3.33 7.80
C ALA A 39 -12.63 3.25 6.69
N CYS A 40 -11.33 3.39 7.00
CA CYS A 40 -10.24 3.10 6.05
C CYS A 40 -9.67 1.68 6.19
N GLY A 41 -10.37 0.82 6.95
CA GLY A 41 -9.92 -0.53 7.25
C GLY A 41 -8.54 -0.57 7.89
N PHE A 42 -8.19 0.43 8.71
CA PHE A 42 -6.87 0.56 9.32
C PHE A 42 -5.72 0.56 8.29
N GLY A 43 -5.89 1.32 7.21
CA GLY A 43 -4.89 1.46 6.15
C GLY A 43 -4.70 0.22 5.28
N THR A 44 -5.55 -0.81 5.45
CA THR A 44 -5.52 -2.01 4.59
C THR A 44 -5.96 -1.71 3.16
N PHE A 45 -6.68 -0.61 2.95
CA PHE A 45 -7.04 -0.11 1.64
C PHE A 45 -6.91 1.42 1.56
N CYS A 46 -6.66 1.92 0.36
CA CYS A 46 -6.62 3.34 0.08
C CYS A 46 -8.05 3.88 -0.07
N PRO A 47 -8.48 4.85 0.76
CA PRO A 47 -9.85 5.37 0.73
C PRO A 47 -10.16 6.11 -0.56
N ASN A 48 -9.16 6.74 -1.18
CA ASN A 48 -9.32 7.50 -2.42
C ASN A 48 -9.69 6.62 -3.62
N CYS A 49 -9.35 5.32 -3.57
CA CYS A 49 -9.69 4.36 -4.63
C CYS A 49 -10.44 3.13 -4.13
N GLY A 50 -10.94 3.15 -2.88
CA GLY A 50 -11.59 2.01 -2.25
C GLY A 50 -10.75 0.73 -2.23
N GLY A 51 -9.42 0.85 -2.18
CA GLY A 51 -8.50 -0.30 -2.19
C GLY A 51 -8.11 -0.83 -3.55
N VAL A 52 -8.67 -0.27 -4.62
CA VAL A 52 -8.52 -0.81 -5.97
C VAL A 52 -7.21 -0.36 -6.63
N GLY A 53 -6.59 0.70 -6.12
CA GLY A 53 -5.36 1.27 -6.65
C GLY A 53 -5.58 2.29 -7.77
N ARG A 54 -6.83 2.67 -8.07
CA ARG A 54 -7.16 3.48 -9.25
C ARG A 54 -8.34 4.42 -9.12
N VAL A 55 -8.38 5.45 -9.97
CA VAL A 55 -9.47 6.44 -10.05
C VAL A 55 -10.41 6.23 -11.25
N ASP A 56 -9.96 5.56 -12.32
CA ASP A 56 -10.77 5.23 -13.50
C ASP A 56 -10.50 3.78 -13.97
N THR A 57 -11.53 3.11 -14.48
CA THR A 57 -11.50 1.72 -14.96
C THR A 57 -11.31 1.59 -16.47
N ASN A 58 -11.33 2.68 -17.24
CA ASN A 58 -11.39 2.62 -18.71
C ASN A 58 -10.03 2.68 -19.42
N CYS A 59 -9.02 1.94 -18.93
CA CYS A 59 -7.75 1.82 -19.65
C CYS A 59 -7.77 0.63 -20.61
N ASP A 60 -7.61 0.87 -21.91
CA ASP A 60 -7.60 -0.18 -22.95
C ASP A 60 -6.43 -1.17 -22.81
N THR A 61 -5.36 -0.76 -22.13
CA THR A 61 -4.13 -1.55 -21.98
C THR A 61 -4.19 -2.48 -20.78
N CYS A 62 -4.63 -1.99 -19.63
CA CYS A 62 -4.72 -2.79 -18.40
C CYS A 62 -6.14 -3.26 -18.08
N PHE A 63 -7.12 -2.90 -18.90
CA PHE A 63 -8.54 -3.14 -18.67
C PHE A 63 -9.00 -2.64 -17.30
N GLY A 64 -8.47 -1.47 -16.94
CA GLY A 64 -8.67 -0.87 -15.64
C GLY A 64 -7.90 -1.53 -14.51
N SER A 65 -7.11 -2.59 -14.66
CA SER A 65 -6.42 -3.19 -13.50
C SER A 65 -5.34 -2.28 -12.89
N GLY A 66 -4.85 -1.29 -13.64
CA GLY A 66 -3.68 -0.45 -13.30
C GLY A 66 -2.35 -1.18 -13.43
N ARG A 67 -2.37 -2.47 -13.77
CA ARG A 67 -1.20 -3.35 -13.84
C ARG A 67 -1.20 -4.12 -15.16
N VAL A 68 -0.01 -4.45 -15.65
CA VAL A 68 0.15 -5.28 -16.85
C VAL A 68 1.10 -6.42 -16.54
N TYR A 69 0.79 -7.59 -17.10
CA TYR A 69 1.76 -8.66 -17.15
C TYR A 69 2.80 -8.31 -18.19
N VAL A 70 4.06 -8.31 -17.76
CA VAL A 70 5.22 -8.10 -18.62
C VAL A 70 5.96 -9.41 -18.76
N ARG A 71 6.50 -9.67 -19.95
CA ARG A 71 7.36 -10.83 -20.21
C ARG A 71 8.55 -10.44 -21.08
N THR A 72 9.63 -11.20 -20.96
CA THR A 72 10.79 -11.10 -21.86
C THR A 72 11.46 -12.46 -22.00
N THR A 73 11.98 -12.74 -23.18
CA THR A 73 12.84 -13.91 -23.45
C THR A 73 14.28 -13.67 -22.99
N ASP A 74 14.69 -12.41 -22.88
CA ASP A 74 16.06 -12.01 -22.52
C ASP A 74 16.07 -11.18 -21.23
N LYS A 75 17.07 -11.37 -20.36
CA LYS A 75 17.23 -10.61 -19.09
C LYS A 75 17.42 -9.08 -19.25
N ARG A 76 17.31 -8.51 -20.46
CA ARG A 76 17.65 -7.11 -20.76
C ARG A 76 16.84 -6.56 -21.94
N PRO A 77 16.66 -5.25 -22.00
CA PRO A 77 15.71 -4.47 -21.22
C PRO A 77 14.34 -4.36 -21.92
N SER A 78 14.09 -5.13 -22.98
CA SER A 78 12.84 -5.03 -23.74
C SER A 78 11.78 -5.92 -23.13
N TRP A 79 10.87 -5.31 -22.38
CA TRP A 79 9.70 -5.99 -21.82
C TRP A 79 8.53 -5.90 -22.78
N GLU A 80 7.82 -6.99 -22.95
CA GLU A 80 6.61 -7.06 -23.77
C GLU A 80 5.37 -7.19 -22.88
N PHE A 81 4.31 -6.45 -23.20
CA PHE A 81 3.03 -6.48 -22.50
C PHE A 81 1.86 -6.32 -23.47
N GLY A 82 0.66 -6.67 -23.01
CA GLY A 82 -0.57 -6.61 -23.78
C GLY A 82 -1.05 -7.99 -24.25
N TYR A 83 -1.95 -8.00 -25.21
CA TYR A 83 -2.61 -9.19 -25.74
C TYR A 83 -2.47 -9.22 -27.26
N ILE A 84 -2.33 -10.38 -27.88
CA ILE A 84 -2.25 -10.48 -29.34
C ILE A 84 -3.57 -9.99 -29.95
N PRO A 85 -3.54 -9.08 -30.96
CA PRO A 85 -2.38 -8.59 -31.72
C PRO A 85 -1.70 -7.32 -31.17
N ASN A 86 -2.25 -6.72 -30.11
CA ASN A 86 -1.81 -5.47 -29.49
C ASN A 86 -0.66 -5.67 -28.47
N VAL A 87 0.40 -6.39 -28.85
CA VAL A 87 1.60 -6.51 -28.01
C VAL A 87 2.45 -5.25 -28.16
N ARG A 88 2.85 -4.65 -27.04
CA ARG A 88 3.67 -3.43 -26.97
C ARG A 88 4.96 -3.71 -26.21
N ARG A 89 5.97 -2.85 -26.44
CA ARG A 89 7.29 -2.93 -25.82
C ARG A 89 7.54 -1.77 -24.86
N ILE A 90 8.28 -2.08 -23.80
CA ILE A 90 8.81 -1.13 -22.82
C ILE A 90 10.33 -1.33 -22.79
N ASP A 91 11.08 -0.26 -23.04
CA ASP A 91 12.55 -0.31 -23.09
C ASP A 91 13.21 0.11 -21.77
N TYR A 92 12.42 0.19 -20.69
CA TYR A 92 12.86 0.44 -19.32
C TYR A 92 12.38 -0.68 -18.41
N ASP A 93 13.02 -0.83 -17.26
CA ASP A 93 12.64 -1.82 -16.25
C ASP A 93 11.32 -1.39 -15.56
N PRO A 94 10.22 -2.11 -15.78
CA PRO A 94 8.90 -1.68 -15.34
C PRO A 94 8.53 -2.28 -13.97
N PHE A 95 9.42 -3.05 -13.33
CA PHE A 95 9.08 -3.85 -12.17
C PHE A 95 8.93 -3.07 -10.87
N ARG A 96 7.92 -3.48 -10.09
CA ARG A 96 7.78 -3.09 -8.69
C ARG A 96 7.48 -4.24 -7.74
N GLU A 97 6.89 -5.36 -8.17
CA GLU A 97 6.26 -6.27 -7.21
C GLU A 97 6.59 -7.76 -7.32
N THR A 98 6.96 -8.34 -8.48
CA THR A 98 7.34 -9.77 -8.52
C THR A 98 8.02 -10.17 -9.84
N GLU A 99 9.16 -10.87 -9.78
CA GLU A 99 9.81 -11.54 -10.91
C GLU A 99 9.71 -13.08 -10.75
N GLY A 100 9.35 -13.78 -11.81
CA GLY A 100 9.35 -15.24 -11.87
C GLY A 100 9.89 -15.74 -13.21
N PHE A 101 10.49 -16.93 -13.20
CA PHE A 101 10.94 -17.60 -14.42
C PHE A 101 9.96 -18.74 -14.72
N GLN A 102 9.25 -18.65 -15.84
CA GLN A 102 8.21 -19.61 -16.22
C GLN A 102 8.48 -20.20 -17.60
N ASN A 103 8.02 -21.42 -17.82
CA ASN A 103 8.06 -22.08 -19.12
C ASN A 103 6.76 -21.78 -19.86
N ASP A 104 6.86 -21.16 -21.03
CA ASP A 104 5.75 -20.94 -21.96
C ASP A 104 5.95 -21.72 -23.27
N PHE A 105 5.05 -21.57 -24.23
CA PHE A 105 5.15 -22.24 -25.54
C PHE A 105 6.37 -21.78 -26.36
N GLU A 106 6.90 -20.59 -26.07
CA GLU A 106 8.02 -19.95 -26.79
C GLU A 106 9.37 -20.26 -26.12
N GLY A 107 9.37 -20.85 -24.93
CA GLY A 107 10.55 -21.30 -24.22
C GLY A 107 10.50 -20.91 -22.74
N TRP A 108 11.64 -20.49 -22.22
CA TRP A 108 11.69 -19.96 -20.86
C TRP A 108 11.66 -18.44 -20.91
N VAL A 109 10.70 -17.85 -20.21
CA VAL A 109 10.52 -16.40 -20.17
C VAL A 109 10.59 -15.90 -18.74
N TYR A 110 11.15 -14.70 -18.59
CA TYR A 110 10.97 -13.92 -17.38
C TYR A 110 9.61 -13.26 -17.45
N GLN A 111 8.81 -13.43 -16.41
CA GLN A 111 7.49 -12.82 -16.30
C GLN A 111 7.37 -12.09 -14.97
N GLY A 112 6.64 -10.98 -14.98
CA GLY A 112 6.25 -10.34 -13.74
C GLY A 112 5.07 -9.39 -13.94
N VAL A 113 4.79 -8.64 -12.87
CA VAL A 113 3.71 -7.65 -12.84
C VAL A 113 4.33 -6.26 -12.75
N ALA A 114 3.95 -5.41 -13.68
CA ALA A 114 4.34 -4.01 -13.73
C ALA A 114 3.12 -3.09 -13.61
N LEU A 115 3.36 -1.83 -13.25
CA LEU A 115 2.35 -0.79 -13.39
C LEU A 115 2.09 -0.52 -14.88
N CYS A 116 0.83 -0.27 -15.23
CA CYS A 116 0.46 0.02 -16.61
C CYS A 116 1.15 1.30 -17.11
N PRO A 117 1.97 1.25 -18.18
CA PRO A 117 2.69 2.42 -18.69
C PRO A 117 1.75 3.57 -19.08
N ASP A 118 0.63 3.24 -19.72
CA ASP A 118 -0.35 4.25 -20.14
C ASP A 118 -1.06 4.91 -18.94
N CYS A 119 -1.17 4.21 -17.80
CA CYS A 119 -1.73 4.78 -16.57
C CYS A 119 -0.71 5.60 -15.77
N LEU A 120 0.59 5.33 -15.94
CA LEU A 120 1.69 5.96 -15.19
C LEU A 120 2.04 7.36 -15.67
N HIS A 121 1.72 7.68 -16.93
CA HIS A 121 1.91 9.03 -17.44
C HIS A 121 0.93 9.98 -16.76
N VAL A 122 1.45 10.74 -15.77
CA VAL A 122 0.76 11.72 -14.93
C VAL A 122 0.04 12.80 -15.75
N ASP A 123 0.52 13.04 -16.97
CA ASP A 123 -0.05 14.01 -17.91
C ASP A 123 -1.18 13.43 -18.78
N SER A 124 -1.45 12.13 -18.69
CA SER A 124 -2.60 11.58 -19.37
C SER A 124 -3.87 12.00 -18.63
N GLU A 125 -4.80 12.65 -19.34
CA GLU A 125 -6.19 12.84 -18.89
C GLU A 125 -6.89 11.52 -18.50
N ARG A 126 -6.20 10.38 -18.68
CA ARG A 126 -6.61 9.00 -18.41
C ARG A 126 -5.84 8.36 -17.25
N GLY A 127 -5.13 9.14 -16.43
CA GLY A 127 -4.33 8.63 -15.31
C GLY A 127 -5.15 7.70 -14.42
N CYS A 128 -4.99 6.38 -14.62
CA CYS A 128 -5.79 5.38 -13.92
C CYS A 128 -5.24 5.17 -12.51
N VAL A 129 -3.95 5.42 -12.26
CA VAL A 129 -3.34 5.11 -10.97
C VAL A 129 -3.83 6.09 -9.91
N CYS A 130 -4.29 5.58 -8.77
CA CYS A 130 -4.69 6.43 -7.67
C CYS A 130 -3.45 7.16 -7.12
N PRO A 131 -3.42 8.51 -7.13
CA PRO A 131 -2.25 9.27 -6.71
C PRO A 131 -1.94 9.09 -5.21
N ALA A 132 -2.96 8.81 -4.40
CA ALA A 132 -2.81 8.62 -2.96
C ALA A 132 -2.14 7.29 -2.56
N CYS A 133 -2.19 6.27 -3.43
CA CYS A 133 -1.58 4.96 -3.15
C CYS A 133 -0.62 4.47 -4.23
N ASN A 134 -0.38 5.28 -5.26
CA ASN A 134 0.50 4.95 -6.37
C ASN A 134 0.22 3.57 -7.01
N GLY A 135 -1.06 3.15 -7.05
CA GLY A 135 -1.46 1.89 -7.68
C GLY A 135 -1.39 0.65 -6.78
N SER A 136 -0.91 0.76 -5.55
CA SER A 136 -0.87 -0.37 -4.62
C SER A 136 -2.25 -0.75 -4.09
N GLY A 137 -3.19 0.20 -4.12
CA GLY A 137 -4.48 0.07 -3.44
C GLY A 137 -4.37 0.18 -1.92
N LYS A 138 -3.20 0.49 -1.37
CA LYS A 138 -2.94 0.65 0.06
C LYS A 138 -2.34 2.02 0.32
N LEU A 139 -2.69 2.67 1.43
CA LEU A 139 -1.99 3.89 1.82
C LEU A 139 -0.56 3.51 2.22
N GLU A 140 0.38 3.66 1.29
CA GLU A 140 1.80 3.62 1.59
C GLU A 140 2.10 4.86 2.43
N MET A 141 2.52 4.64 3.67
CA MET A 141 3.15 5.69 4.44
C MET A 141 4.58 5.83 3.94
N GLY A 142 5.07 7.06 3.80
CA GLY A 142 6.50 7.27 3.64
C GLY A 142 7.25 6.68 4.83
N GLU A 143 8.48 6.17 4.63
CA GLU A 143 9.27 5.54 5.71
C GLU A 143 9.44 6.46 6.93
N GLU A 144 9.56 7.77 6.70
CA GLU A 144 9.65 8.80 7.75
C GLU A 144 8.33 8.93 8.52
N GLU A 145 7.18 8.97 7.84
CA GLU A 145 5.88 9.02 8.50
C GLU A 145 5.59 7.71 9.24
N GLU A 146 5.96 6.57 8.65
CA GLU A 146 5.83 5.28 9.30
C GLU A 146 6.63 5.25 10.60
N THR A 147 7.87 5.77 10.57
CA THR A 147 8.72 5.88 11.75
C THR A 147 8.13 6.84 12.77
N ALA A 148 7.61 8.01 12.37
CA ALA A 148 7.01 8.97 13.28
C ALA A 148 5.73 8.45 13.96
N VAL A 149 4.86 7.77 13.21
CA VAL A 149 3.68 7.09 13.77
C VAL A 149 4.12 5.99 14.72
N TRP A 150 5.20 5.28 14.37
CA TRP A 150 5.74 4.21 15.18
C TRP A 150 6.33 4.69 16.51
N GLU A 151 7.18 5.72 16.47
CA GLU A 151 7.74 6.37 17.66
C GLU A 151 6.63 6.86 18.59
N LYS A 152 5.61 7.51 18.03
CA LYS A 152 4.47 7.99 18.79
C LYS A 152 3.66 6.85 19.42
N ALA A 153 3.46 5.74 18.70
CA ALA A 153 2.77 4.57 19.21
C ALA A 153 3.55 3.89 20.35
N VAL A 154 4.88 3.81 20.23
CA VAL A 154 5.75 3.26 21.28
C VAL A 154 5.73 4.15 22.52
N TRP A 155 5.88 5.47 22.38
CA TRP A 155 5.81 6.40 23.50
C TRP A 155 4.47 6.32 24.21
N SER A 156 3.35 6.32 23.47
CA SER A 156 2.02 6.20 24.06
C SER A 156 1.84 4.87 24.79
N ALA A 157 2.39 3.77 24.27
CA ALA A 157 2.35 2.48 24.94
C ALA A 157 3.19 2.44 26.23
N MET A 158 4.32 3.18 26.28
CA MET A 158 5.14 3.31 27.49
C MET A 158 4.46 4.16 28.56
N GLU A 159 3.69 5.17 28.18
CA GLU A 159 2.94 6.02 29.12
C GLU A 159 1.72 5.31 29.72
N GLU A 160 1.06 4.43 28.95
CA GLU A 160 -0.15 3.72 29.38
C GLU A 160 0.12 2.37 30.08
N SER A 161 1.35 1.87 30.05
CA SER A 161 1.68 0.53 30.54
C SER A 161 2.46 0.54 31.84
N ASP A 162 2.09 -0.36 32.75
CA ASP A 162 2.86 -0.67 33.97
C ASP A 162 4.07 -1.59 33.67
N GLU A 163 4.28 -2.01 32.42
CA GLU A 163 5.45 -2.80 32.01
C GLU A 163 6.70 -1.93 31.94
N GLU A 164 7.87 -2.52 32.21
CA GLU A 164 9.12 -1.81 32.02
C GLU A 164 9.30 -1.43 30.53
N PRO A 165 9.76 -0.19 30.23
CA PRO A 165 10.11 0.30 28.89
C PRO A 165 10.79 -0.71 27.97
N ILE A 166 11.70 -1.52 28.54
CA ILE A 166 12.50 -2.50 27.81
C ILE A 166 11.64 -3.66 27.27
N GLY A 167 10.62 -4.10 28.02
CA GLY A 167 9.73 -5.17 27.60
C GLY A 167 8.83 -4.76 26.45
N ILE A 168 8.41 -3.50 26.46
CA ILE A 168 7.66 -2.87 25.36
C ILE A 168 8.55 -2.86 24.12
N LEU A 169 9.73 -2.24 24.19
CA LEU A 169 10.66 -2.14 23.06
C LEU A 169 11.05 -3.51 22.47
N ALA A 170 11.33 -4.53 23.30
CA ALA A 170 11.70 -5.87 22.83
C ALA A 170 10.57 -6.57 22.05
N ARG A 171 9.33 -6.46 22.54
CA ARG A 171 8.15 -7.03 21.87
C ARG A 171 7.87 -6.34 20.53
N TYR A 172 8.14 -5.03 20.46
CA TYR A 172 8.00 -4.22 19.26
C TYR A 172 9.12 -4.47 18.23
N ALA A 173 10.37 -4.63 18.65
CA ALA A 173 11.48 -5.01 17.77
C ALA A 173 11.24 -6.37 17.09
N LYS A 174 10.63 -7.31 17.84
CA LYS A 174 10.21 -8.61 17.32
C LYS A 174 9.14 -8.51 16.23
N GLN A 175 8.17 -7.59 16.35
CA GLN A 175 7.14 -7.36 15.32
C GLN A 175 7.71 -6.83 14.00
N LYS A 176 8.75 -5.98 14.07
CA LYS A 176 9.44 -5.45 12.89
C LYS A 176 10.47 -6.42 12.28
N GLY A 177 10.65 -7.61 12.87
CA GLY A 177 11.64 -8.57 12.42
C GLY A 177 13.09 -8.12 12.65
N LEU A 178 13.33 -7.14 13.53
CA LEU A 178 14.65 -6.54 13.78
C LEU A 178 15.56 -7.41 14.67
N GLY A 179 15.17 -8.66 14.96
CA GLY A 179 15.88 -9.54 15.89
C GLY A 179 15.64 -9.16 17.35
N ASN A 180 16.17 -9.98 18.28
CA ASN A 180 16.07 -9.71 19.71
C ASN A 180 17.01 -8.55 20.06
N VAL A 181 16.45 -7.47 20.62
CA VAL A 181 17.18 -6.35 21.24
C VAL A 181 17.46 -6.67 22.70
#